data_AF-A0A514BT00-F1
#
_entry.id   AF-A0A514BT00-F1
#
_cell.length_a   1.000
_cell.length_b   1.000
_cell.length_c   1.000
_cell.angle_alpha   90.00
_cell.angle_beta   90.00
_cell.angle_gamma   90.00
#
_symmetry.space_group_name_H-M   'P 1'
#
loop_
_entity.id
_entity.type
_entity.pdbx_description
1 polymer ?
#
loop_
_entity_poly.entity_id
_entity_poly.type
_entity_poly.pdbx_seq_one_letter_code
_entity_poly.pdbx_strand_id
1 'polypeptide(L)'
;MMSIQAIAPVGGDLPLSNAIRSERPTGMDFSAVLGEGMNRVDTSLRAADTQLRALAAGEDIPLHDVMITMERARMDLTLMAEARNRLLEAYQELMRMQL
;
A
#
# COMPACT_ATOMS: atom_id res chain seq x y z
N MET A 1 -32.41 -0.57 63.71
CA MET A 1 -32.05 -1.28 62.47
C MET A 1 -32.74 -0.61 61.30
N MET A 2 -32.11 0.41 60.69
CA MET A 2 -32.61 1.08 59.47
C MET A 2 -31.93 0.44 58.26
N SER A 3 -32.69 -0.31 57.47
CA SER A 3 -32.26 -0.84 56.18
C SER A 3 -32.23 0.31 55.16
N ILE A 4 -31.03 0.67 54.72
CA ILE A 4 -30.82 1.59 53.60
C ILE A 4 -31.29 0.85 52.34
N GLN A 5 -32.30 1.40 51.69
CA GLN A 5 -32.81 0.93 50.41
C GLN A 5 -31.88 1.41 49.31
N ALA A 6 -31.42 0.50 48.44
CA ALA A 6 -30.56 0.84 47.32
C ALA A 6 -31.30 1.77 46.34
N ILE A 7 -30.73 2.94 46.08
CA ILE A 7 -31.23 3.90 45.11
C ILE A 7 -30.86 3.37 43.71
N ALA A 8 -31.87 3.02 42.91
CA ALA A 8 -31.67 2.67 41.52
C ALA A 8 -31.20 3.90 40.73
N PRO A 9 -30.16 3.80 39.89
CA PRO A 9 -29.78 4.91 39.03
C PRO A 9 -30.86 5.15 37.98
N VAL A 10 -31.52 6.31 38.08
CA VAL A 10 -32.30 6.90 37.00
C VAL A 10 -31.30 7.37 35.94
N GLY A 11 -31.24 6.68 34.81
CA GLY A 11 -30.31 7.03 33.74
C GLY A 11 -30.42 6.15 32.52
N GLY A 12 -31.41 6.46 31.68
CA GLY A 12 -31.30 6.34 30.22
C GLY A 12 -31.26 4.93 29.65
N ASP A 13 -32.32 4.60 28.93
CA ASP A 13 -32.36 3.58 27.88
C ASP A 13 -31.41 3.99 26.73
N LEU A 14 -30.10 4.02 27.02
CA LEU A 14 -29.05 4.32 26.06
C LEU A 14 -28.72 3.02 25.33
N PRO A 15 -28.98 2.91 24.02
CA PRO A 15 -28.57 1.76 23.24
C PRO A 15 -27.04 1.78 23.10
N LEU A 16 -26.32 1.22 24.07
CA LEU A 16 -24.87 1.00 23.98
C LEU A 16 -24.51 -0.23 23.14
N SER A 17 -25.47 -0.84 22.43
CA SER A 17 -25.23 -2.01 21.57
C SER A 17 -24.67 -1.69 20.17
N ASN A 18 -24.19 -0.47 19.89
CA ASN A 18 -23.64 -0.15 18.56
C ASN A 18 -22.36 0.69 18.55
N ALA A 19 -21.71 0.92 19.70
CA ALA A 19 -20.49 1.74 19.77
C ALA A 19 -19.18 0.97 19.58
N ILE A 20 -19.22 -0.28 19.11
CA ILE A 20 -18.05 -0.99 18.56
C ILE A 20 -18.43 -1.60 17.21
N ARG A 21 -19.08 -0.83 16.33
CA ARG A 21 -18.77 -1.04 14.91
C ARG A 21 -17.40 -0.41 14.71
N SER A 22 -16.36 -1.23 14.86
CA SER A 22 -15.11 -0.98 14.17
C SER A 22 -15.48 -0.94 12.69
N GLU A 23 -15.82 0.26 12.20
CA GLU A 23 -15.66 0.56 10.78
C GLU A 23 -14.19 0.30 10.52
N ARG A 24 -13.90 -0.94 10.10
CA ARG A 24 -12.65 -1.28 9.49
C ARG A 24 -12.51 -0.20 8.42
N PRO A 25 -11.49 0.68 8.49
CA PRO A 25 -11.30 1.61 7.42
C PRO A 25 -11.28 0.71 6.18
N THR A 26 -12.14 0.99 5.21
CA THR A 26 -11.94 0.49 3.85
C THR A 26 -10.68 1.20 3.34
N GLY A 27 -9.55 0.92 3.98
CA GLY A 27 -8.23 1.28 3.57
C GLY A 27 -7.98 0.51 2.29
N MET A 28 -7.33 1.19 1.35
CA MET A 28 -6.99 0.62 0.06
C MET A 28 -6.38 -0.78 0.24
N ASP A 29 -6.94 -1.76 -0.46
CA ASP A 29 -6.43 -3.13 -0.42
C ASP A 29 -4.95 -3.12 -0.78
N PHE A 30 -4.12 -3.75 0.04
CA PHE A 30 -2.68 -3.83 -0.22
C PHE A 30 -2.38 -4.44 -1.61
N SER A 31 -3.20 -5.40 -2.06
CA SER A 31 -3.15 -5.95 -3.42
C SER A 31 -3.38 -4.88 -4.49
N ALA A 32 -4.26 -3.91 -4.25
CA ALA A 32 -4.52 -2.82 -5.17
C ALA A 32 -3.32 -1.86 -5.22
N VAL A 33 -2.73 -1.55 -4.07
CA VAL A 33 -1.50 -0.73 -3.98
C VAL A 33 -0.33 -1.41 -4.73
N LEU A 34 -0.15 -2.72 -4.53
CA LEU A 34 0.89 -3.48 -5.22
C LEU A 34 0.65 -3.55 -6.73
N GLY A 35 -0.61 -3.77 -7.14
CA GLY A 35 -1.00 -3.78 -8.55
C GLY A 35 -0.77 -2.43 -9.23
N GLU A 36 -1.11 -1.32 -8.55
CA GLU A 36 -0.82 0.02 -9.03
C GLU A 36 0.68 0.28 -9.13
N GLY A 37 1.45 -0.16 -8.13
CA GLY A 37 2.91 -0.10 -8.13
C GLY A 37 3.53 -0.81 -9.32
N MET A 38 3.06 -2.03 -9.64
CA MET A 38 3.50 -2.79 -10.80
C MET A 38 3.23 -2.04 -12.11
N ASN A 39 2.03 -1.49 -12.27
CA ASN A 39 1.66 -0.69 -13.45
C ASN A 39 2.53 0.56 -13.58
N ARG A 40 2.88 1.19 -12.45
CA ARG A 40 3.76 2.36 -12.41
C ARG A 40 5.16 2.01 -12.90
N VAL A 41 5.72 0.86 -12.49
CA VAL A 41 7.04 0.40 -12.96
C VAL A 41 7.03 0.09 -14.46
N ASP A 42 6.01 -0.61 -14.97
CA ASP A 42 5.87 -0.87 -16.42
C ASP A 42 5.80 0.44 -17.22
N THR A 43 5.04 1.42 -16.73
CA THR A 43 4.94 2.75 -17.34
C THR A 43 6.30 3.47 -17.34
N SER A 44 7.02 3.44 -16.21
CA SER A 44 8.34 4.05 -16.02
C SER A 44 9.37 3.46 -16.99
N LEU A 45 9.38 2.12 -17.13
CA LEU A 45 10.25 1.40 -18.06
C LEU A 45 9.96 1.73 -19.53
N ARG A 46 8.67 1.79 -19.92
CA ARG A 46 8.27 2.14 -21.29
C ARG A 46 8.62 3.58 -21.64
N ALA A 47 8.44 4.51 -20.69
CA ALA A 47 8.82 5.90 -20.88
C ALA A 47 10.33 6.04 -21.11
N ALA A 48 11.14 5.35 -20.30
CA ALA A 48 12.60 5.32 -20.45
C ALA A 48 13.03 4.74 -21.81
N ASP A 49 12.44 3.62 -22.24
CA ASP A 49 12.73 2.99 -23.53
C ASP A 49 12.35 3.90 -24.71
N THR A 50 11.19 4.55 -24.62
CA THR A 50 10.71 5.49 -25.67
C THR A 50 11.67 6.66 -25.83
N GLN A 51 12.06 7.30 -24.72
CA GLN A 51 12.99 8.42 -24.73
C GLN A 51 14.38 8.02 -25.23
N LEU A 52 14.86 6.84 -24.83
CA LEU A 52 16.14 6.30 -25.28
C LEU A 52 16.14 6.06 -26.80
N ARG A 53 15.06 5.49 -27.34
CA ARG A 53 14.92 5.26 -28.78
C ARG A 53 14.88 6.56 -29.57
N ALA A 54 14.14 7.54 -29.07
CA ALA A 54 14.01 8.83 -29.74
C ALA A 54 15.34 9.62 -29.71
N LEU A 55 16.08 9.57 -28.60
CA LEU A 55 17.45 10.07 -28.52
C LEU A 55 18.38 9.34 -29.51
N ALA A 56 18.30 8.01 -29.60
CA ALA A 56 19.10 7.22 -30.54
C ALA A 56 18.72 7.47 -32.01
N ALA A 57 17.48 7.87 -32.28
CA ALA A 57 17.00 8.29 -33.59
C ALA A 57 17.45 9.72 -33.97
N GLY A 58 18.09 10.45 -33.04
CA GLY A 58 18.56 11.82 -33.26
C GLY A 58 17.47 12.88 -33.10
N GLU A 59 16.36 12.56 -32.42
CA GLU A 59 15.37 13.56 -32.04
C GLU A 59 15.96 14.56 -31.03
N ASP A 60 15.46 15.80 -31.05
CA ASP A 60 15.91 16.88 -30.17
C ASP A 60 15.34 16.69 -28.75
N ILE A 61 15.89 15.71 -28.04
CA ILE A 61 15.52 15.37 -26.67
C ILE A 61 16.74 15.62 -25.77
N PRO A 62 16.58 16.36 -24.66
CA PRO A 62 17.67 16.59 -23.75
C PRO A 62 18.18 15.27 -23.16
N LEU A 63 19.47 14.97 -23.35
CA LEU A 63 20.11 13.76 -22.84
C LEU A 63 19.90 13.56 -21.33
N HIS A 64 19.89 14.66 -20.56
CA HIS A 64 19.73 14.61 -19.11
C HIS A 64 18.33 14.11 -18.71
N ASP A 65 17.29 14.42 -19.47
CA ASP A 65 15.93 13.95 -19.21
C ASP A 65 15.80 12.44 -19.41
N VAL A 66 16.46 11.92 -20.45
CA VAL A 66 16.55 10.48 -20.72
C VAL A 66 17.26 9.78 -19.55
N MET A 67 18.39 10.31 -19.09
CA MET A 67 19.13 9.74 -17.97
C MET A 67 18.32 9.77 -16.66
N ILE A 68 17.63 10.87 -16.39
CA ILE A 68 16.75 10.98 -15.20
C ILE A 68 15.63 9.95 -15.27
N THR A 69 14.99 9.81 -16.42
CA THR A 69 13.89 8.85 -16.62
C THR A 69 14.38 7.42 -16.46
N MET A 70 15.56 7.09 -17.00
CA MET A 70 16.18 5.78 -16.84
C MET A 70 16.52 5.46 -15.38
N GLU A 71 17.13 6.41 -14.65
CA GLU A 71 17.47 6.18 -13.24
C GLU A 71 16.20 6.01 -12.38
N ARG A 72 15.16 6.78 -12.67
CA ARG A 72 13.88 6.66 -11.98
C ARG A 72 13.24 5.29 -12.20
N ALA A 73 13.22 4.81 -13.45
CA ALA A 73 12.74 3.47 -13.77
C ALA A 73 13.54 2.36 -13.07
N ARG A 74 14.86 2.55 -12.95
CA ARG A 74 15.74 1.63 -12.22
C ARG A 74 15.43 1.59 -10.72
N MET A 75 15.22 2.75 -10.09
CA MET A 75 14.83 2.84 -8.67
C MET A 75 13.47 2.19 -8.43
N ASP A 76 12.48 2.48 -9.28
CA ASP A 76 11.13 1.91 -9.22
C ASP A 76 11.17 0.38 -9.30
N LEU A 77 11.96 -0.17 -10.24
CA LEU A 77 12.14 -1.62 -10.39
C LEU A 77 12.78 -2.26 -9.15
N THR A 78 13.80 -1.61 -8.59
CA THR A 78 14.50 -2.09 -7.40
C THR A 78 13.54 -2.16 -6.21
N LEU A 79 12.75 -1.11 -6.00
CA LEU A 79 11.74 -1.05 -4.96
C LEU A 79 10.70 -2.18 -5.10
N MET A 80 10.22 -2.44 -6.32
CA MET A 80 9.28 -3.54 -6.55
C MET A 80 9.89 -4.92 -6.31
N ALA A 81 11.17 -5.11 -6.67
CA ALA A 81 11.87 -6.35 -6.39
C ALA A 81 11.98 -6.60 -4.88
N GLU A 82 12.28 -5.56 -4.10
CA GLU A 82 12.28 -5.63 -2.64
C GLU A 82 10.89 -5.96 -2.08
N ALA A 83 9.86 -5.26 -2.53
CA ALA A 83 8.47 -5.52 -2.12
C ALA A 83 8.07 -6.98 -2.40
N ARG A 84 8.39 -7.49 -3.60
CA ARG A 84 8.16 -8.90 -3.96
C ARG A 84 8.87 -9.85 -3.01
N ASN A 85 10.15 -9.60 -2.71
CA ASN A 85 10.92 -10.45 -1.80
C ASN A 85 10.32 -10.45 -0.39
N ARG A 86 9.91 -9.28 0.14
CA ARG A 86 9.29 -9.21 1.47
C ARG A 86 7.94 -9.92 1.54
N LEU A 87 7.17 -9.92 0.45
CA LEU A 87 5.92 -10.67 0.39
C LEU A 87 6.16 -12.18 0.39
N LEU A 88 7.16 -12.65 -0.35
CA LEU A 88 7.55 -14.07 -0.34
C LEU A 88 8.07 -14.50 1.03
N GLU A 89 8.85 -13.66 1.71
CA GLU A 89 9.34 -13.91 3.07
C GLU A 89 8.18 -13.97 4.08
N ALA A 90 7.26 -12.99 4.04
CA ALA A 90 6.10 -12.98 4.92
C ALA A 90 5.22 -14.22 4.73
N TYR A 91 5.03 -14.66 3.48
CA TYR A 91 4.32 -15.89 3.17
C TYR A 91 5.04 -17.13 3.74
N GLN A 92 6.36 -17.21 3.59
CA GLN A 92 7.16 -18.32 4.13
C GLN A 92 7.12 -18.35 5.67
N GLU A 93 7.17 -17.21 6.34
CA GLU A 93 7.11 -17.12 7.80
C GLU A 93 5.75 -17.57 8.35
N LEU A 94 4.64 -17.19 7.69
CA LEU A 94 3.31 -17.66 8.06
C LEU A 94 3.18 -19.18 7.98
N MET A 95 3.80 -19.82 6.99
CA MET A 95 3.81 -21.29 6.87
C MET A 95 4.67 -21.95 7.96
N ARG A 96 5.78 -21.32 8.38
CA ARG A 96 6.64 -21.83 9.47
C ARG A 96 5.96 -21.79 10.84
N MET A 97 5.03 -20.86 11.07
CA MET A 97 4.30 -20.79 12.35
C MET A 97 3.19 -21.84 12.51
N GLN A 98 2.70 -22.41 11.40
CA GLN A 98 1.58 -23.37 11.42
C GLN A 98 2.02 -24.84 11.44
N LEU A 99 3.33 -25.11 11.40
CA LEU A 99 3.91 -26.44 11.57
C LEU A 99 4.43 -26.61 13.01
#